data_AF-A0A1M7YZ20-F1
#
_entry.id   AF-A0A1M7YZ20-F1
#
_cell.length_a   1.000
_cell.length_b   1.000
_cell.length_c   1.000
_cell.angle_alpha   90.00
_cell.angle_beta   90.00
_cell.angle_gamma   90.00
#
_symmetry.space_group_name_H-M   'P 1'
#
loop_
_entity.id
_entity.type
_entity.pdbx_description
1 polymer ?
#
loop_
_entity_poly.entity_id
_entity_poly.type
_entity_poly.pdbx_seq_one_letter_code
_entity_poly.pdbx_strand_id
1 'polypeptide(L)' 'MASQERTDQLIKLVKKAGSVRKAERIINDFKGVAPTKSSIDRALRGSGTDYSVQCIIDDLTNAIAMTNQD' A
#
# COMPACT_ATOMS: atom_id res chain seq x y z
N MET A 1 3.50 -16.10 -5.06
CA MET A 1 4.45 -14.98 -4.92
C MET A 1 3.90 -13.84 -5.76
N ALA A 2 3.99 -12.59 -5.32
CA ALA A 2 3.50 -11.46 -6.09
C ALA A 2 4.43 -11.20 -7.29
N SER A 3 3.89 -10.66 -8.37
CA SER A 3 4.67 -10.26 -9.54
C SER A 3 5.60 -9.11 -9.20
N GLN A 4 6.71 -9.02 -9.93
CA GLN A 4 7.65 -7.91 -9.78
C GLN A 4 6.96 -6.57 -10.09
N GLU A 5 6.11 -6.53 -11.13
CA GLU A 5 5.37 -5.34 -11.53
C GLU A 5 4.50 -4.77 -10.40
N ARG A 6 3.71 -5.63 -9.72
CA ARG A 6 2.88 -5.20 -8.59
C ARG A 6 3.73 -4.76 -7.40
N THR A 7 4.81 -5.49 -7.13
CA THR A 7 5.75 -5.13 -6.06
C THR A 7 6.35 -3.74 -6.29
N ASP A 8 6.78 -3.46 -7.53
CA ASP A 8 7.35 -2.17 -7.93
C ASP A 8 6.32 -1.04 -7.87
N GLN A 9 5.07 -1.30 -8.26
CA GLN A 9 3.98 -0.36 -8.13
C GLN A 9 3.71 -0.01 -6.67
N LEU A 10 3.63 -1.01 -5.79
CA LEU A 10 3.46 -0.79 -4.35
C LEU A 10 4.62 0.02 -3.77
N ILE A 11 5.88 -0.28 -4.15
CA ILE A 11 7.06 0.49 -3.72
C ILE A 11 6.91 1.97 -4.10
N LYS A 12 6.49 2.27 -5.33
CA LYS A 12 6.27 3.66 -5.78
C LYS A 12 5.19 4.36 -4.96
N LEU A 13 4.08 3.69 -4.67
CA LEU A 13 2.99 4.26 -3.87
C LEU A 13 3.41 4.50 -2.41
N VAL A 14 4.12 3.56 -1.79
CA VAL A 14 4.64 3.73 -0.43
C VAL A 14 5.65 4.88 -0.35
N LYS A 15 6.48 5.06 -1.39
CA LYS A 15 7.37 6.24 -1.50
C LYS A 15 6.58 7.54 -1.63
N LYS A 16 5.49 7.57 -2.40
CA LYS A 16 4.59 8.73 -2.49
C LYS A 16 3.92 9.07 -1.15
N ALA A 17 3.51 8.05 -0.39
CA ALA A 17 3.01 8.22 0.98
C ALA A 17 4.11 8.65 1.98
N GLY A 18 5.38 8.50 1.63
CA GLY A 18 6.56 8.93 2.38
C GLY A 18 7.19 7.87 3.27
N SER A 19 6.41 6.94 3.83
CA SER A 19 6.95 5.77 4.56
C SER A 19 5.90 4.68 4.70
N VAL A 20 6.32 3.47 5.08
CA VAL A 20 5.40 2.34 5.36
C VAL A 20 4.41 2.68 6.47
N ARG A 21 4.86 3.35 7.56
CA ARG A 21 3.98 3.79 8.65
C ARG A 21 2.98 4.85 8.20
N LYS A 22 3.39 5.75 7.30
CA LYS A 22 2.48 6.74 6.72
C LYS A 22 1.46 6.08 5.77
N ALA A 23 1.89 5.11 4.96
CA ALA A 23 0.99 4.36 4.09
C ALA A 23 -0.08 3.60 4.90
N GLU A 24 0.32 2.89 5.96
CA GLU A 24 -0.61 2.24 6.90
C GLU A 24 -1.60 3.24 7.50
N ARG A 25 -1.12 4.39 7.99
CA ARG A 25 -1.96 5.44 8.56
C ARG A 25 -2.95 6.01 7.55
N ILE A 26 -2.48 6.37 6.35
CA ILE A 26 -3.32 6.96 5.29
C ILE A 26 -4.43 5.99 4.87
N ILE A 27 -4.13 4.70 4.71
CA ILE A 27 -5.16 3.68 4.43
C ILE A 27 -6.16 3.57 5.58
N ASN A 28 -5.67 3.58 6.83
CA ASN A 28 -6.51 3.46 8.01
C ASN A 28 -7.44 4.66 8.16
N ASP A 29 -6.93 5.87 7.92
CA ASP A 29 -7.72 7.11 7.98
C ASP A 29 -8.78 7.15 6.86
N PHE A 30 -8.49 6.55 5.70
CA PHE A 30 -9.42 6.48 4.56
C PHE A 30 -10.54 5.43 4.72
N LYS A 31 -10.22 4.22 5.20
CA LYS A 31 -11.15 3.06 5.19
C LYS A 31 -11.55 2.57 6.60
N GLY A 32 -10.90 3.07 7.64
CA GLY A 32 -11.06 2.60 9.03
C GLY A 32 -10.34 1.28 9.34
N VAL A 33 -9.73 0.63 8.34
CA VAL A 33 -8.94 -0.59 8.48
C VAL A 33 -7.76 -0.54 7.52
N ALA A 34 -6.57 -0.89 8.01
CA ALA A 34 -5.36 -0.99 7.20
C ALA A 34 -4.65 -2.35 7.36
N PRO A 35 -3.94 -2.82 6.31
CA PRO A 35 -2.96 -3.88 6.47
C PRO A 35 -1.85 -3.43 7.42
N THR A 36 -1.42 -4.33 8.30
CA THR A 36 -0.37 -4.03 9.28
C THR A 36 0.94 -3.65 8.60
N LYS A 37 1.75 -2.81 9.25
CA LYS A 37 3.11 -2.46 8.80
C LYS A 37 3.91 -3.67 8.30
N SER A 38 3.90 -4.78 9.05
CA SER A 38 4.61 -6.01 8.69
C SER A 38 4.09 -6.65 7.40
N SER A 39 2.78 -6.56 7.15
CA SER A 39 2.18 -7.07 5.90
C SER A 39 2.61 -6.23 4.70
N ILE A 40 2.65 -4.90 4.86
CA ILE A 40 3.17 -4.00 3.82
C ILE A 40 4.67 -4.25 3.59
N ASP A 41 5.49 -4.34 4.66
CA ASP A 41 6.93 -4.63 4.57
C ASP A 41 7.21 -5.95 3.83
N ARG A 42 6.38 -6.98 4.04
CA ARG A 42 6.48 -8.26 3.33
C ARG A 42 6.07 -8.14 1.86
N ALA A 43 4.98 -7.44 1.58
CA ALA A 43 4.51 -7.19 0.21
C ALA A 43 5.57 -6.43 -0.61
N LEU A 44 6.26 -5.45 -0.02
CA LEU A 44 7.36 -4.71 -0.64
C LEU A 44 8.58 -5.59 -1.00
N ARG A 45 8.69 -6.77 -0.39
CA ARG A 45 9.75 -7.77 -0.67
C ARG A 45 9.27 -8.87 -1.63
N GLY A 46 8.12 -8.69 -2.28
CA GLY A 46 7.52 -9.67 -3.20
C GLY A 46 6.81 -10.84 -2.51
N SER A 47 6.67 -10.80 -1.18
CA SER A 47 5.96 -11.84 -0.43
C SER A 47 4.44 -11.68 -0.57
N GLY A 48 3.71 -12.79 -0.48
CA GLY A 48 2.26 -12.83 -0.64
C GLY A 48 1.82 -13.26 -2.04
N THR A 49 0.56 -12.96 -2.35
CA THR A 49 -0.07 -13.24 -3.65
C THR A 49 -0.29 -11.93 -4.40
N ASP A 50 -0.38 -12.03 -5.73
CA ASP A 50 -0.77 -10.90 -6.59
C ASP A 50 -2.04 -10.22 -6.11
N TYR A 51 -3.05 -11.01 -5.74
CA TYR A 51 -4.30 -10.50 -5.20
C TYR A 51 -4.09 -9.67 -3.93
N SER A 52 -3.35 -10.21 -2.95
CA SER A 52 -3.10 -9.48 -1.70
C SER A 52 -2.32 -8.18 -1.92
N VAL A 53 -1.36 -8.15 -2.86
CA VAL A 53 -0.61 -6.93 -3.17
C VAL A 53 -1.50 -5.94 -3.92
N GLN A 54 -2.35 -6.41 -4.83
CA GLN A 54 -3.31 -5.57 -5.54
C GLN A 54 -4.27 -4.87 -4.58
N CYS A 55 -4.81 -5.56 -3.57
CA CYS A 55 -5.67 -4.92 -2.58
C CYS A 55 -4.96 -3.77 -1.84
N ILE A 56 -3.68 -3.95 -1.47
CA ILE A 56 -2.89 -2.88 -0.82
C ILE A 56 -2.67 -1.72 -1.80
N ILE A 57 -2.39 -2.00 -3.08
CA ILE A 57 -2.23 -0.99 -4.12
C ILE A 57 -3.51 -0.17 -4.28
N ASP A 58 -4.66 -0.82 -4.36
CA ASP A 58 -5.94 -0.15 -4.59
C ASP A 58 -6.31 0.71 -3.38
N ASP A 59 -6.21 0.16 -2.17
CA ASP A 59 -6.47 0.89 -0.92
C ASP A 59 -5.55 2.11 -0.78
N LEU A 60 -4.24 1.96 -1.05
CA LEU A 60 -3.27 3.06 -0.95
C LEU A 60 -3.46 4.10 -2.06
N THR A 61 -3.80 3.69 -3.28
CA THR A 61 -4.03 4.61 -4.42
C THR A 61 -5.24 5.49 -4.16
N ASN A 62 -6.35 4.90 -3.71
CA ASN A 62 -7.57 5.64 -3.38
C ASN A 62 -7.35 6.60 -2.21
N ALA A 63 -6.68 6.13 -1.15
CA ALA A 63 -6.40 6.96 0.02
C ALA A 63 -5.47 8.15 -0.30
N ILE A 64 -4.45 7.96 -1.16
CA ILE A 64 -3.58 9.05 -1.64
C ILE A 64 -4.37 10.03 -2.54
N ALA A 65 -5.25 9.54 -3.40
CA ALA A 65 -6.05 10.41 -4.26
C ALA A 65 -6.96 11.33 -3.42
N MET A 66 -7.58 10.80 -2.38
CA MET A 66 -8.45 11.57 -1.47
C MET A 66 -7.67 12.62 -0.66
N THR A 67 -6.47 12.28 -0.19
CA THR A 67 -5.64 13.21 0.61
C THR A 67 -5.03 14.37 -0.18
N ASN A 68 -4.99 14.31 -1.51
CA ASN A 68 -4.51 15.42 -2.36
C ASN A 68 -5.66 16.32 -2.88
N GLN A 69 -6.89 16.09 -2.44
CA GLN A 69 -8.06 16.91 -2.80
C GLN A 69 -8.44 17.96 -1.73
N ASP A 70 -7.69 18.01 -0.62
CA ASP A 70 -7.73 19.08 0.39
C ASP A 70 -6.60 20.09 0.14
#